data_AF-A0AAV5XFS0-F1
#
_entry.id   AF-A0AAV5XFS0-F1
#
_cell.length_a   1.000
_cell.length_b   1.000
_cell.length_c   1.000
_cell.angle_alpha   90.00
_cell.angle_beta   90.00
_cell.angle_gamma   90.00
#
_symmetry.space_group_name_H-M   'P 1'
#
loop_
_entity.id
_entity.type
_entity.pdbx_description
1 polymer ?
#
loop_
_entity_poly.entity_id
_entity_poly.type
_entity_poly.pdbx_seq_one_letter_code
_entity_poly.pdbx_strand_id
1 'polypeptide(L)'
;MRTIRWWSGVVVVALTLSTPAWARVVKIEMAAPLPDRSDRSVDRAIKSAVDTCVSRATAMGLSWIWLHDAAVLPGKVVVQMIATDEDEEDETQDVQALDLTSRDRAL
;
A
#
# COMPACT_ATOMS: atom_id res chain seq x y z
N MET A 1 25.68 22.97 61.99
CA MET A 1 24.71 22.02 61.38
C MET A 1 23.69 22.80 60.55
N ARG A 2 23.81 22.78 59.22
CA ARG A 2 22.71 23.10 58.28
C ARG A 2 22.92 22.28 57.01
N THR A 3 22.21 21.17 56.89
CA THR A 3 22.19 20.31 55.70
C THR A 3 21.08 20.78 54.78
N ILE A 4 21.45 21.54 53.75
CA ILE A 4 20.50 21.96 52.70
C ILE A 4 20.39 20.81 51.70
N ARG A 5 19.24 20.16 51.76
CA ARG A 5 18.81 19.02 50.96
C ARG A 5 18.42 19.50 49.56
N TRP A 6 19.31 19.34 48.59
CA TRP A 6 19.06 19.59 47.16
C TRP A 6 18.27 18.44 46.57
N TRP A 7 16.98 18.67 46.31
CA TRP A 7 16.13 17.78 45.53
C TRP A 7 15.69 18.48 44.25
N SER A 8 15.81 17.72 43.17
CA SER A 8 14.97 17.75 41.96
C SER A 8 15.30 18.74 40.85
N GLY A 9 15.49 18.16 39.66
CA GLY A 9 15.36 18.87 38.39
C GLY A 9 15.96 18.17 37.19
N VAL A 10 15.77 16.85 37.00
CA VAL A 10 16.04 16.25 35.68
C VAL A 10 14.87 16.64 34.77
N VAL A 11 15.06 17.72 34.00
CA VAL A 11 14.14 18.09 32.92
C VAL A 11 14.44 17.19 31.73
N VAL A 12 13.64 16.13 31.55
CA VAL A 12 13.64 15.33 30.32
C VAL A 12 12.83 16.12 29.29
N VAL A 13 13.52 16.79 28.37
CA VAL A 13 12.90 17.39 27.19
C VAL A 13 12.58 16.27 26.22
N ALA A 14 11.31 15.83 26.20
CA ALA A 14 10.80 14.93 25.18
C ALA A 14 10.62 15.71 23.87
N LEU A 15 11.63 15.69 23.01
CA LEU A 15 11.54 16.15 21.63
C LEU A 15 10.73 15.11 20.83
N THR A 16 9.41 15.31 20.75
CA THR A 16 8.56 14.57 19.81
C THR A 16 8.80 15.12 18.41
N LEU A 17 9.78 14.53 17.71
CA LEU A 17 10.00 14.75 16.29
C LEU A 17 8.73 14.32 15.54
N SER A 18 7.94 15.30 15.13
CA SER A 18 6.81 15.09 14.22
C SER A 18 7.39 14.92 12.83
N THR A 19 7.77 13.69 12.46
CA THR A 19 8.17 13.38 11.09
C THR A 19 6.95 13.56 10.18
N PRO A 20 7.04 14.32 9.07
CA PRO A 20 5.96 14.40 8.11
C PRO A 20 5.65 13.00 7.60
N ALA A 21 4.38 12.61 7.66
CA ALA A 21 3.87 11.38 7.09
C ALA A 21 3.83 11.54 5.56
N TRP A 22 4.96 11.36 4.89
CA TRP A 22 4.95 11.17 3.44
C TRP A 22 4.46 9.75 3.15
N ALA A 23 3.33 9.63 2.46
CA ALA A 23 2.80 8.36 1.99
C ALA A 23 3.90 7.55 1.28
N ARG A 24 4.18 6.36 1.80
CA ARG A 24 5.23 5.48 1.27
C ARG A 24 4.67 4.59 0.19
N VAL A 25 4.82 5.02 -1.06
CA VAL A 25 4.46 4.18 -2.22
C VAL A 25 5.60 3.20 -2.54
N VAL A 26 5.30 1.90 -2.49
CA VAL A 26 6.23 0.81 -2.77
C VAL A 26 5.71 -0.07 -3.90
N LYS A 27 6.57 -0.41 -4.85
CA LYS A 27 6.29 -1.43 -5.87
C LYS A 27 6.84 -2.78 -5.41
N ILE A 28 5.97 -3.78 -5.32
CA ILE A 28 6.31 -5.15 -4.91
C ILE A 28 6.17 -6.05 -6.13
N GLU A 29 7.26 -6.72 -6.51
CA GLU A 29 7.27 -7.71 -7.58
C GLU A 29 7.51 -9.10 -7.00
N MET A 30 6.69 -10.08 -7.40
CA MET A 30 6.84 -11.47 -7.03
C MET A 30 6.71 -12.39 -8.24
N ALA A 31 7.61 -13.36 -8.32
CA ALA A 31 7.55 -14.42 -9.31
C ALA A 31 7.16 -15.75 -8.64
N ALA A 32 6.22 -16.47 -9.24
CA ALA A 32 5.84 -17.81 -8.85
C ALA A 32 6.14 -18.81 -9.99
N PRO A 33 6.68 -20.01 -9.68
CA PRO A 33 6.93 -21.02 -10.69
C PRO A 33 5.62 -21.50 -11.32
N LEU A 34 5.65 -21.72 -12.64
CA LEU A 34 4.51 -22.20 -13.41
C LEU A 34 4.89 -23.50 -14.13
N PRO A 35 4.54 -24.68 -13.56
CA PRO A 35 4.97 -25.98 -14.08
C PRO A 35 4.34 -26.34 -15.42
N ASP A 36 3.12 -25.86 -15.65
CA ASP A 36 2.35 -26.08 -16.87
C ASP A 36 1.42 -24.89 -17.13
N ARG A 37 0.98 -24.72 -18.38
CA ARG A 37 0.09 -23.63 -18.81
C ARG A 37 -1.40 -23.99 -18.71
N SER A 38 -1.79 -24.93 -17.86
CA SER A 38 -3.22 -25.12 -17.59
C SER A 38 -3.76 -23.96 -16.76
N ASP A 39 -5.03 -23.64 -16.97
CA ASP A 39 -5.71 -22.57 -16.23
C ASP A 39 -5.60 -22.76 -14.71
N ARG A 40 -5.71 -24.01 -14.23
CA ARG A 40 -5.55 -24.32 -12.79
C ARG A 40 -4.16 -24.03 -12.26
N SER A 41 -3.11 -24.25 -13.06
CA SER A 41 -1.74 -23.97 -12.66
C SER A 41 -1.44 -22.48 -12.71
N VAL A 42 -1.98 -21.76 -13.69
CA VAL A 42 -1.90 -20.30 -13.78
C VAL A 42 -2.59 -19.65 -12.59
N ASP A 43 -3.84 -20.03 -12.28
CA ASP A 43 -4.59 -19.49 -11.14
C ASP A 43 -3.86 -19.71 -9.82
N ARG A 44 -3.31 -20.92 -9.61
CA ARG A 44 -2.55 -21.22 -8.40
C ARG A 44 -1.28 -20.38 -8.30
N ALA A 45 -0.57 -20.20 -9.41
CA ALA A 45 0.65 -19.40 -9.44
C ALA A 45 0.38 -17.91 -9.21
N ILE A 46 -0.66 -17.35 -9.85
CA ILE A 46 -1.09 -15.96 -9.63
C ILE A 46 -1.49 -15.77 -8.16
N LYS A 47 -2.36 -16.64 -7.63
CA LYS A 47 -2.79 -16.56 -6.23
C LYS A 47 -1.60 -16.61 -5.27
N SER A 48 -0.68 -17.55 -5.48
CA SER A 48 0.51 -17.67 -4.63
C SER A 48 1.40 -16.42 -4.69
N ALA A 49 1.58 -15.81 -5.87
CA ALA A 49 2.35 -14.60 -6.03
C ALA A 49 1.68 -13.39 -5.35
N VAL A 50 0.36 -13.24 -5.53
CA VAL A 50 -0.45 -12.19 -4.89
C VAL A 50 -0.44 -12.34 -3.36
N ASP A 51 -0.71 -13.53 -2.82
CA ASP A 51 -0.72 -13.78 -1.38
C ASP A 51 0.64 -13.43 -0.76
N THR A 52 1.74 -13.70 -1.47
CA THR A 52 3.08 -13.33 -1.04
C THR A 52 3.33 -11.83 -1.09
N CYS A 53 2.89 -11.14 -2.16
CA CYS A 53 2.97 -9.68 -2.25
C CYS A 53 2.20 -8.99 -1.12
N VAL A 54 0.96 -9.43 -0.88
CA VAL A 54 0.10 -8.88 0.18
C VAL A 54 0.74 -9.09 1.55
N SER A 55 1.21 -10.30 1.85
CA SER A 55 1.91 -10.59 3.10
C SER A 55 3.13 -9.68 3.32
N ARG A 56 3.91 -9.42 2.27
CA ARG A 56 5.04 -8.47 2.33
C ARG A 56 4.60 -7.03 2.55
N ALA A 57 3.56 -6.58 1.86
CA ALA A 57 3.01 -5.23 2.04
C ALA A 57 2.49 -5.02 3.48
N THR A 58 1.72 -5.98 4.00
CA THR A 58 1.20 -5.95 5.38
C THR A 58 2.35 -5.98 6.39
N ALA A 59 3.39 -6.77 6.17
CA ALA A 59 4.58 -6.79 7.04
C ALA A 59 5.35 -5.46 7.02
N MET A 60 5.20 -4.64 5.98
CA MET A 60 5.76 -3.29 5.87
C MET A 60 4.84 -2.19 6.45
N GLY A 61 3.64 -2.56 6.91
CA GLY A 61 2.64 -1.64 7.42
C GLY A 61 1.94 -0.84 6.32
N LEU A 62 1.88 -1.35 5.09
CA LEU A 62 1.16 -0.74 3.99
C LEU A 62 -0.30 -1.20 4.04
N SER A 63 -1.24 -0.26 4.04
CA SER A 63 -2.68 -0.47 4.22
C SER A 63 -3.42 -0.63 2.88
N TRP A 64 -3.00 0.12 1.87
CA TRP A 64 -3.61 0.12 0.55
C TRP A 64 -2.75 -0.63 -0.46
N ILE A 65 -3.32 -1.61 -1.15
CA ILE A 65 -2.58 -2.51 -2.05
C ILE A 65 -3.42 -2.78 -3.29
N TRP A 66 -2.86 -2.57 -4.48
CA TRP A 66 -3.52 -2.85 -5.75
C TRP A 66 -2.62 -3.57 -6.75
N LEU A 67 -3.24 -4.36 -7.62
CA LEU A 67 -2.56 -5.04 -8.71
C LEU A 67 -2.18 -4.00 -9.78
N HIS A 68 -0.91 -3.93 -10.12
CA HIS A 68 -0.40 -3.06 -11.17
C HIS A 68 -0.25 -3.79 -12.50
N ASP A 69 0.33 -5.00 -12.46
CA ASP A 69 0.55 -5.81 -13.65
C ASP A 69 0.66 -7.29 -13.29
N ALA A 70 0.31 -8.17 -14.24
CA ALA A 70 0.48 -9.61 -14.11
C ALA A 70 0.80 -10.22 -15.48
N ALA A 71 1.90 -10.95 -15.55
CA ALA A 71 2.39 -11.54 -16.79
C ALA A 71 2.74 -13.02 -16.61
N VAL A 72 2.32 -13.84 -17.59
CA VAL A 72 2.75 -15.23 -17.72
C VAL A 72 3.97 -15.28 -18.63
N LEU A 73 5.10 -15.73 -18.08
CA LEU A 73 6.36 -15.93 -18.79
C LEU A 73 6.66 -17.44 -18.90
N PRO A 74 7.61 -17.84 -19.76
CA PRO A 74 8.04 -19.24 -19.81
C PRO A 74 8.49 -19.73 -18.41
N GLY A 75 7.74 -20.70 -17.86
CA GLY A 75 8.03 -21.34 -16.57
C GLY A 75 7.69 -20.54 -15.32
N LYS A 76 7.11 -19.33 -15.43
CA LYS A 76 6.74 -18.53 -14.26
C LYS A 76 5.60 -17.55 -14.52
N VAL A 77 4.93 -17.14 -13.45
CA VAL A 77 4.07 -15.97 -13.41
C VAL A 77 4.79 -14.87 -12.65
N VAL A 78 4.72 -13.64 -13.15
CA VAL A 78 5.20 -12.45 -12.44
C VAL A 78 4.01 -11.56 -12.13
N VAL A 79 3.91 -11.15 -10.88
CA VAL A 79 2.89 -10.23 -10.38
C VAL A 79 3.59 -9.00 -9.83
N GLN A 80 3.10 -7.83 -10.23
CA GLN A 80 3.55 -6.54 -9.73
C GLN A 80 2.37 -5.86 -9.04
N MET A 81 2.58 -5.46 -7.79
CA MET A 81 1.60 -4.72 -6.99
C MET A 81 2.21 -3.40 -6.54
N ILE A 82 1.38 -2.40 -6.35
CA ILE A 82 1.77 -1.17 -5.67
C ILE A 82 1.05 -1.16 -4.33
N ALA A 83 1.77 -0.72 -3.29
CA ALA A 83 1.26 -0.62 -1.95
C ALA A 83 1.65 0.71 -1.31
N THR A 84 0.76 1.31 -0.53
CA THR A 84 0.98 2.56 0.20
C THR A 84 0.42 2.47 1.63
N ASP A 85 0.94 3.31 2.53
CA ASP A 85 0.43 3.47 3.90
C ASP A 85 -0.48 4.70 4.06
N GLU A 86 -0.93 5.27 2.94
CA GLU A 86 -1.93 6.32 2.89
C GLU A 86 -3.33 5.72 3.15
N ASP A 87 -4.06 6.31 4.09
CA ASP A 87 -5.46 5.99 4.34
C ASP A 87 -6.33 6.65 3.25
N GLU A 88 -7.37 5.97 2.77
CA GLU A 88 -8.25 6.37 1.65
C GLU A 88 -8.94 7.76 1.77
N GLU A 89 -8.70 8.53 2.84
CA GLU A 89 -9.42 9.77 3.12
C GLU A 89 -9.18 10.89 2.09
N ASP A 90 -8.16 10.78 1.22
CA ASP A 90 -7.79 11.83 0.26
C ASP A 90 -8.28 11.62 -1.19
N GLU A 91 -8.96 10.51 -1.55
CA GLU A 91 -9.45 10.28 -2.93
C GLU A 91 -10.98 10.28 -3.10
N THR A 92 -11.72 11.00 -2.25
CA THR A 92 -13.12 11.33 -2.57
C THR A 92 -13.22 12.69 -3.29
N GLN A 93 -13.63 12.63 -4.56
CA GLN A 93 -14.15 13.70 -5.42
C GLN A 93 -13.18 14.30 -6.45
N ASP A 94 -12.95 13.58 -7.55
CA ASP A 94 -12.96 14.23 -8.88
C ASP A 94 -13.31 13.28 -10.05
N VAL A 95 -14.19 12.30 -9.80
CA VAL A 95 -15.00 11.70 -10.88
C VAL A 95 -16.28 12.52 -10.97
N GLN A 96 -16.16 13.73 -11.51
CA GLN A 96 -17.30 14.39 -12.13
C GLN A 96 -17.74 13.48 -13.27
N ALA A 97 -18.76 12.67 -12.99
CA ALA A 97 -19.65 12.15 -14.00
C ALA A 97 -20.12 13.37 -14.79
N LEU A 98 -19.48 13.62 -15.93
CA LEU A 98 -19.96 14.55 -16.94
C LEU A 98 -21.34 14.02 -17.35
N ASP A 99 -22.33 14.59 -16.69
CA ASP A 99 -23.73 14.51 -16.94
C ASP A 99 -23.99 14.87 -18.42
N LEU A 100 -23.98 13.85 -19.27
CA LEU A 100 -24.36 13.97 -20.68
C LEU A 100 -25.88 13.95 -20.86
N THR A 101 -26.68 14.18 -19.81
CA THR A 101 -28.15 14.18 -19.93
C THR A 101 -28.76 15.51 -20.40
N SER A 102 -27.97 16.58 -20.58
CA SER A 102 -28.49 17.89 -20.97
C SER A 102 -28.23 18.25 -22.44
N ARG A 103 -28.52 17.34 -23.38
CA ARG A 103 -28.47 17.65 -24.83
C ARG A 103 -29.75 17.42 -25.62
N ASP A 104 -30.86 17.09 -24.97
CA ASP A 104 -32.16 16.97 -25.63
C ASP A 104 -33.19 17.89 -24.97
N ARG A 105 -33.15 19.18 -25.33
CA ARG A 105 -34.33 20.06 -25.44
C ARG A 105 -33.94 21.46 -25.90
N ALA A 106 -34.04 21.67 -27.20
CA ALA A 106 -34.53 22.93 -27.77
C ALA A 106 -35.05 22.62 -29.18
N LEU A 107 -36.32 22.17 -29.23
CA LEU A 107 -37.19 22.45 -30.37
C LEU A 107 -37.66 23.90 -30.27
#